data_AF-A0A317KQZ3-F1
#
_entry.id   AF-A0A317KQZ3-F1
#
_cell.length_a   1.000
_cell.length_b   1.000
_cell.length_c   1.000
_cell.angle_alpha   90.00
_cell.angle_beta   90.00
_cell.angle_gamma   90.00
#
_symmetry.space_group_name_H-M   'P 1'
#
loop_
_entity.id
_entity.type
_entity.pdbx_description
1 polymer ?
#
loop_
_entity_poly.entity_id
_entity_poly.type
_entity_poly.pdbx_seq_one_letter_code
_entity_poly.pdbx_strand_id
1 'polypeptide(L)' 'MVSLTIGSTIRVPEDSYRFGTGPLTLHVTEILSRGPFEGHVWAEVRGHDVREDGSLAVRARFAFVRVDRVRVVRVVSL' A
#
# COMPACT_ATOMS: atom_id res chain seq x y z
N MET A 1 14.75 -3.85 -8.52
CA MET A 1 13.52 -4.47 -7.98
C MET A 1 13.01 -3.54 -6.88
N VAL A 2 11.89 -2.84 -7.10
CA VAL A 2 11.39 -1.84 -6.13
C VAL A 2 10.50 -2.58 -5.14
N SER A 3 10.92 -2.66 -3.88
CA SER A 3 10.18 -3.32 -2.80
C SER A 3 9.18 -2.37 -2.15
N LEU A 4 8.12 -2.92 -1.55
CA LEU A 4 7.25 -2.18 -0.63
C LEU A 4 8.10 -1.64 0.54
N THR A 5 8.21 -0.32 0.65
CA THR A 5 8.96 0.38 1.70
C THR A 5 8.17 1.57 2.24
N ILE A 6 8.55 2.05 3.42
CA ILE A 6 8.09 3.34 3.94
C ILE A 6 8.48 4.46 2.96
N GLY A 7 7.62 5.47 2.79
CA GLY A 7 7.78 6.58 1.85
C GLY A 7 7.42 6.25 0.40
N SER A 8 7.14 4.98 0.08
CA SER A 8 6.69 4.58 -1.25
C SER A 8 5.20 4.87 -1.46
N THR A 9 4.84 5.25 -2.69
CA THR A 9 3.46 5.21 -3.15
C THR A 9 3.24 3.92 -3.92
N ILE A 10 2.25 3.15 -3.46
CA ILE A 10 1.90 1.85 -4.02
C ILE A 10 0.56 1.90 -4.73
N ARG A 11 0.40 1.07 -5.75
CA ARG A 11 -0.88 0.70 -6.33
C ARG A 11 -1.10 -0.80 -6.16
N VAL A 12 -2.28 -1.17 -5.66
CA VAL A 12 -2.65 -2.56 -5.39
C VAL A 12 -4.02 -2.84 -6.02
N PRO A 13 -4.18 -3.91 -6.82
CA PRO A 13 -5.48 -4.31 -7.34
C PRO A 13 -6.48 -4.62 -6.20
N GLU A 14 -7.77 -4.44 -6.47
CA GLU A 14 -8.85 -4.65 -5.49
C GLU A 14 -8.84 -6.05 -4.85
N ASP A 15 -8.59 -7.08 -5.67
CA ASP A 15 -8.51 -8.49 -5.24
C ASP A 15 -7.27 -8.81 -4.40
N SER A 16 -6.38 -7.84 -4.20
CA SER A 16 -5.03 -8.01 -3.65
C SER A 16 -4.80 -7.19 -2.39
N TYR A 17 -5.87 -6.61 -1.81
CA TYR A 17 -5.86 -6.05 -0.46
C TYR A 17 -7.19 -6.27 0.25
N ARG A 18 -7.23 -6.09 1.57
CA ARG A 18 -8.45 -6.23 2.36
C ARG A 18 -9.04 -4.89 2.82
N PHE A 19 -10.36 -4.87 2.95
CA PHE A 19 -11.18 -3.76 3.46
C PHE A 19 -11.14 -2.50 2.58
N GLY A 20 -11.80 -2.58 1.42
CA GLY A 20 -12.09 -1.45 0.55
C GLY A 20 -12.73 -1.90 -0.75
N THR A 21 -13.00 -0.95 -1.62
CA THR A 21 -13.49 -1.16 -3.00
C THR A 21 -12.62 -0.38 -3.97
N GLY A 22 -12.47 -0.88 -5.19
CA GLY A 22 -11.59 -0.32 -6.21
C GLY A 22 -10.11 -0.60 -6.00
N PRO A 23 -9.24 -0.20 -6.94
CA PRO A 23 -7.80 -0.28 -6.77
C PRO A 23 -7.32 0.68 -5.68
N LEU A 24 -6.47 0.20 -4.78
CA LEU A 24 -5.83 1.02 -3.75
C LEU A 24 -4.67 1.80 -4.36
N THR A 25 -4.58 3.10 -4.08
CA THR A 25 -3.36 3.89 -4.27
C THR A 25 -3.00 4.57 -2.96
N LEU A 26 -1.90 4.15 -2.33
CA LEU A 26 -1.56 4.52 -0.95
C LEU A 26 -0.13 5.04 -0.87
N HIS A 27 0.06 6.20 -0.25
CA HIS A 27 1.37 6.63 0.23
C HIS A 27 1.64 5.99 1.59
N VAL A 28 2.59 5.07 1.65
CA VAL A 28 2.91 4.26 2.83
C VAL A 28 3.76 5.05 3.82
N THR A 29 3.26 5.24 5.03
CA THR A 29 3.98 5.91 6.11
C THR A 29 4.55 4.93 7.13
N GLU A 30 3.92 3.75 7.28
CA GLU A 30 4.39 2.70 8.20
C GLU A 30 4.11 1.30 7.63
N ILE A 31 4.97 0.34 7.95
CA ILE A 31 4.75 -1.10 7.73
C ILE A 31 4.69 -1.75 9.11
N LEU A 32 3.51 -2.19 9.52
CA LEU A 32 3.21 -2.64 10.87
C LEU A 32 3.56 -4.12 11.06
N SER A 33 3.31 -4.91 10.02
CA SER A 33 3.62 -6.34 10.03
C SER A 33 3.88 -6.83 8.60
N ARG A 34 4.62 -7.93 8.50
CA ARG A 34 4.82 -8.66 7.24
C ARG A 34 4.93 -10.15 7.54
N GLY A 35 4.20 -10.97 6.80
CA GLY A 35 4.18 -12.41 7.04
C GLY A 35 3.36 -13.21 6.03
N PRO A 36 3.41 -14.55 6.13
CA PRO A 36 2.62 -15.42 5.28
C PRO A 36 1.13 -15.36 5.65
N PHE A 37 0.27 -15.27 4.64
CA PHE A 37 -1.18 -15.35 4.77
C PHE A 37 -1.79 -15.86 3.46
N GLU A 38 -2.70 -16.84 3.52
CA GLU A 38 -3.33 -17.48 2.34
C GLU A 38 -2.32 -17.92 1.26
N GLY A 39 -1.17 -18.48 1.66
CA GLY A 39 -0.13 -18.96 0.75
C GLY A 39 0.74 -17.87 0.11
N HIS A 40 0.57 -16.61 0.49
CA HIS A 40 1.31 -15.47 -0.05
C HIS A 40 1.94 -14.62 1.05
N VAL A 41 2.86 -13.72 0.70
CA VAL A 41 3.39 -12.74 1.65
C VAL A 41 2.48 -11.52 1.66
N TRP A 42 1.97 -11.17 2.82
CA TRP A 42 1.15 -9.98 3.03
C TRP A 42 1.86 -9.01 3.97
N ALA A 43 1.48 -7.74 3.90
CA ALA A 43 1.92 -6.70 4.81
C ALA A 43 0.74 -5.86 5.27
N GLU A 44 0.70 -5.57 6.57
CA GLU A 44 -0.19 -4.55 7.10
C GLU A 44 0.52 -3.21 7.05
N VAL A 45 -0.08 -2.25 6.38
CA VAL A 45 0.50 -0.92 6.14
C VAL A 45 -0.44 0.16 6.64
N ARG A 46 0.15 1.27 7.06
CA ARG A 46 -0.55 2.52 7.33
C ARG A 46 -0.10 3.56 6.31
N GLY A 47 -1.04 4.40 5.88
CA GLY A 47 -0.72 5.45 4.93
C GLY A 47 -1.90 6.35 4.60
N HIS A 48 -1.74 7.16 3.57
CA HIS A 48 -2.77 8.07 3.08
C HIS A 48 -3.13 7.72 1.63
N ASP A 49 -4.42 7.68 1.32
CA ASP A 49 -4.86 7.51 -0.07
C ASP A 49 -4.33 8.68 -0.92
N VAL A 50 -3.89 8.37 -2.13
CA VAL A 50 -3.49 9.38 -3.12
C VAL A 50 -4.68 9.66 -4.01
N ARG A 51 -5.14 10.91 -4.03
CA ARG A 51 -6.22 11.38 -4.90
C ARG A 51 -5.75 11.48 -6.35
N GLU A 52 -6.70 11.65 -7.28
CA GLU A 52 -6.40 11.79 -8.71
C GLU A 52 -5.50 12.99 -9.03
N ASP A 53 -5.62 14.07 -8.26
CA ASP A 53 -4.75 15.26 -8.36
C ASP A 53 -3.35 15.07 -7.76
N GLY A 54 -3.07 13.89 -7.19
CA GLY A 54 -1.81 13.54 -6.53
C GLY A 54 -1.71 14.01 -5.07
N SER A 55 -2.72 14.67 -4.53
CA SER A 55 -2.76 15.07 -3.12
C SER A 55 -3.04 13.87 -2.20
N LEU A 56 -2.57 13.95 -0.96
CA LEU A 56 -2.83 12.93 0.05
C LEU A 56 -4.13 13.21 0.79
N ALA A 57 -4.92 12.16 1.02
CA ALA A 57 -6.06 12.22 1.92
C ALA A 57 -5.62 12.62 3.33
N VAL A 58 -6.38 13.48 4.02
CA VAL A 58 -6.01 13.97 5.36
C VAL A 58 -6.02 12.83 6.39
N ARG A 59 -7.00 11.94 6.28
CA ARG A 59 -7.12 10.79 7.18
C ARG A 59 -6.18 9.67 6.70
N ALA A 60 -5.36 9.18 7.63
CA ALA A 60 -4.64 7.94 7.42
C ALA A 60 -5.63 6.75 7.44
N ARG A 61 -5.25 5.67 6.77
CA ARG A 61 -5.93 4.39 6.82
C ARG A 61 -4.95 3.24 6.94
N PHE A 62 -5.47 2.10 7.37
CA PHE A 62 -4.78 0.82 7.35
C PHE A 62 -5.20 0.03 6.10
N ALA A 63 -4.29 -0.78 5.58
CA ALA A 63 -4.57 -1.75 4.54
C ALA A 63 -3.71 -3.01 4.75
N PHE A 64 -4.32 -4.17 4.56
CA PHE A 64 -3.59 -5.43 4.50
C PHE A 64 -3.41 -5.81 3.04
N VAL A 65 -2.18 -5.75 2.53
CA VAL A 65 -1.86 -5.83 1.09
C VAL A 65 -1.03 -7.06 0.78
N ARG A 66 -1.31 -7.70 -0.36
CA ARG A 66 -0.53 -8.83 -0.87
C ARG A 66 0.72 -8.33 -1.58
N VAL A 67 1.90 -8.65 -1.04
CA VAL A 67 3.18 -8.01 -1.42
C VAL A 67 3.59 -8.29 -2.87
N ASP A 68 3.35 -9.49 -3.39
CA ASP A 68 3.65 -9.84 -4.79
C ASP A 68 2.72 -9.18 -5.81
N ARG A 69 1.65 -8.52 -5.34
CA ARG A 69 0.69 -7.77 -6.17
C ARG A 69 0.81 -6.25 -6.00
N VAL A 70 1.73 -5.80 -5.14
CA VAL A 70 2.06 -4.39 -4.96
C VAL A 70 2.89 -3.91 -6.16
N ARG A 71 2.44 -2.83 -6.79
CA ARG A 71 3.25 -2.05 -7.72
C ARG A 71 3.67 -0.74 -7.07
N VAL A 72 4.96 -0.51 -6.91
CA VAL A 72 5.46 0.80 -6.49
C VAL A 72 5.42 1.75 -7.69
N VAL A 73 4.70 2.87 -7.55
CA VAL A 73 4.51 3.87 -8.61
C VAL A 73 5.31 5.15 -8.37
N ARG A 74 5.72 5.41 -7.13
CA ARG A 74 6.65 6.49 -6.76
C ARG A 74 7.42 6.09 -5.52
N VAL A 75 8.69 6.47 -5.43
CA VAL A 75 9.48 6.42 -4.21
C VAL A 75 9.88 7.85 -3.89
N VAL A 76 9.61 8.30 -2.66
CA VAL A 76 10.21 9.53 -2.14
C VAL A 76 11.29 9.09 -1.17
N SER A 77 12.55 9.31 -1.53
CA SER A 77 13.65 9.18 -0.58
C SER A 77 13.51 10.31 0.44
N LEU A 78 13.36 9.94 1.71
CA LEU A 78 13.57 10.88 2.82
C LEU A 78 15.06 11.20 2.95
#